data_AF-A0A9X2VNA4-F1
#
_entry.id   AF-A0A9X2VNA4-F1
#
_cell.length_a   1.000
_cell.length_b   1.000
_cell.length_c   1.000
_cell.angle_alpha   90.00
_cell.angle_beta   90.00
_cell.angle_gamma   90.00
#
_symmetry.space_group_name_H-M   'P 1'
#
loop_
_entity.id
_entity.type
_entity.pdbx_description
1 polymer ?
#
loop_
_entity_poly.entity_id
_entity_poly.type
_entity_poly.pdbx_seq_one_letter_code
_entity_poly.pdbx_strand_id
1 'polypeptide(L)' 'MPTSRRHTAGLAGSFTFMRFTGIPPVVFVETENSSLFVEDKAPVTGYRTVLDSLASVALDEEQSRELISTIAT' A
#
# COMPACT_ATOMS: atom_id res chain seq x y z
N MET A 1 16.60 -27.08 9.15
CA MET A 1 17.17 -25.75 8.86
C MET A 1 16.04 -24.72 8.89
N PRO A 2 16.06 -23.70 9.77
CA PRO A 2 15.08 -22.62 9.67
C PRO A 2 15.62 -21.59 8.66
N THR A 3 14.98 -21.46 7.50
CA THR A 3 15.28 -20.37 6.57
C THR A 3 14.68 -19.10 7.13
N SER A 4 15.55 -18.18 7.56
CA SER A 4 15.16 -16.81 7.85
C SER A 4 14.63 -16.18 6.56
N ARG A 5 13.31 -16.21 6.34
CA ARG A 5 12.68 -15.24 5.45
C ARG A 5 12.75 -13.89 6.17
N ARG A 6 13.85 -13.18 5.97
CA ARG A 6 13.88 -11.73 6.19
C ARG A 6 12.88 -11.15 5.19
N HIS A 7 11.64 -10.96 5.62
CA HIS A 7 10.70 -10.09 4.95
C HIS A 7 11.24 -8.66 5.11
N THR A 8 12.23 -8.30 4.29
CA THR A 8 12.63 -6.91 4.17
C THR A 8 11.42 -6.21 3.56
N ALA A 9 10.81 -5.26 4.27
CA ALA A 9 9.68 -4.47 3.79
C ALA A 9 9.96 -3.77 2.43
N GLY A 10 11.22 -3.72 1.99
CA GLY A 10 11.64 -3.25 0.67
C GLY A 10 11.61 -4.26 -0.48
N LEU A 11 11.25 -5.54 -0.28
CA LEU A 11 11.15 -6.53 -1.38
C LEU A 11 9.73 -6.69 -1.93
N ALA A 12 8.72 -6.14 -1.26
CA ALA A 12 7.33 -6.22 -1.71
C ALA A 12 6.98 -5.18 -2.79
N GLY A 13 7.93 -4.30 -3.15
CA GLY A 13 7.76 -3.27 -4.17
C GLY A 13 6.76 -2.19 -3.77
N SER A 14 6.79 -1.09 -4.52
CA SER A 14 5.63 -0.20 -4.61
C SER A 14 4.43 -1.00 -5.15
N PHE A 15 3.24 -0.72 -4.63
CA PHE A 15 2.02 -1.22 -5.22
C PHE A 15 1.03 -0.08 -5.47
N THR A 16 0.24 -0.22 -6.53
CA THR A 16 -0.86 0.69 -6.85
C THR A 16 -2.16 -0.07 -6.74
N PHE A 17 -3.05 0.40 -5.86
CA PHE A 17 -4.40 -0.15 -5.73
C PHE A 17 -5.34 0.54 -6.70
N MET A 18 -5.71 -0.13 -7.78
CA MET A 18 -6.52 0.43 -8.86
C MET A 18 -8.00 0.13 -8.64
N ARG A 19 -8.82 1.18 -8.60
CA ARG A 19 -10.28 1.09 -8.47
C ARG A 19 -10.93 1.51 -9.79
N PHE A 20 -11.80 0.66 -10.31
CA PHE A 20 -12.52 0.90 -11.55
C PHE A 20 -14.03 0.88 -11.28
N THR A 21 -14.78 1.70 -12.00
CA THR A 21 -16.24 1.64 -11.96
C THR A 21 -16.71 0.45 -12.79
N GLY A 22 -17.44 -0.48 -12.17
CA GLY A 22 -18.04 -1.63 -12.85
C GLY A 22 -17.14 -2.86 -13.01
N ILE A 23 -15.88 -2.83 -12.53
CA ILE A 23 -14.94 -3.96 -12.58
C ILE A 23 -14.32 -4.15 -11.19
N PRO A 24 -14.01 -5.38 -10.75
CA PRO A 24 -13.30 -5.62 -9.50
C PRO A 24 -11.96 -4.83 -9.42
N PRO A 25 -11.58 -4.38 -8.22
CA PRO A 25 -10.30 -3.70 -8.03
C PRO A 25 -9.12 -4.63 -8.31
N VAL A 26 -8.05 -4.06 -8.85
CA VAL A 26 -6.82 -4.78 -9.21
C VAL A 26 -5.65 -4.12 -8.51
N VAL A 27 -4.69 -4.92 -8.03
CA VAL A 27 -3.45 -4.41 -7.46
C VAL A 27 -2.32 -4.59 -8.46
N PHE A 28 -1.69 -3.49 -8.83
CA PHE A 28 -0.46 -3.50 -9.61
C PHE A 28 0.73 -3.53 -8.66
N VAL A 29 1.62 -4.51 -8.81
CA VAL A 29 2.83 -4.65 -7.99
C VAL A 29 4.03 -4.59 -8.90
N GLU A 30 4.94 -3.65 -8.63
CA GLU A 30 6.22 -3.57 -9.31
C GLU A 30 7.25 -4.36 -8.52
N THR A 31 7.96 -5.25 -9.19
CA THR A 31 9.10 -5.96 -8.63
C THR A 31 10.32 -5.68 -9.49
N GLU A 32 11.51 -5.98 -8.96
CA GLU A 32 12.79 -5.63 -9.58
C GLU A 32 12.93 -6.05 -11.06
N ASN A 33 12.30 -7.17 -11.44
CA ASN A 33 12.40 -7.71 -12.80
C ASN A 33 11.04 -8.02 -13.46
N SER A 34 9.93 -7.71 -12.80
CA SER A 34 8.59 -7.98 -13.35
C SER A 34 7.52 -7.11 -12.71
N SER A 35 6.40 -6.98 -13.40
CA SER A 35 5.19 -6.38 -12.85
C SER A 35 4.06 -7.39 -12.83
N LEU A 36 3.19 -7.30 -11.83
CA LEU A 36 2.08 -8.22 -11.62
C LEU A 36 0.77 -7.46 -11.47
N PHE A 37 -0.27 -7.96 -12.13
CA PHE A 37 -1.66 -7.56 -11.90
C PHE A 37 -2.34 -8.63 -11.05
N VAL A 38 -2.72 -8.27 -9.83
CA VAL A 38 -3.38 -9.15 -8.88
C VAL A 38 -4.88 -8.87 -8.93
N GLU A 39 -5.65 -9.86 -9.41
CA GLU A 39 -7.09 -9.77 -9.59
C GLU A 39 -7.88 -10.65 -8.60
N ASP A 40 -7.21 -11.63 -8.00
CA ASP A 40 -7.84 -12.55 -7.06
C ASP A 40 -8.32 -11.81 -5.80
N LYS A 41 -9.56 -12.11 -5.40
CA LYS A 41 -10.23 -11.40 -4.30
C LYS A 41 -9.45 -11.44 -2.99
N ALA A 42 -8.93 -12.61 -2.61
CA ALA A 42 -8.23 -12.80 -1.35
C ALA A 42 -6.96 -11.93 -1.22
N PRO A 43 -6.01 -11.95 -2.17
CA PRO A 43 -4.84 -11.07 -2.10
C PRO A 43 -5.20 -9.59 -2.25
N VAL A 44 -6.18 -9.23 -3.09
CA VAL A 44 -6.66 -7.83 -3.21
C VAL A 44 -7.22 -7.31 -1.87
N THR A 45 -7.94 -8.14 -1.10
CA THR A 45 -8.39 -7.79 0.25
C THR A 45 -7.21 -7.58 1.20
N GLY A 46 -6.15 -8.39 1.10
CA GLY A 46 -4.93 -8.18 1.89
C GLY A 46 -4.31 -6.79 1.66
N TYR A 47 -4.16 -6.37 0.41
CA TYR A 47 -3.66 -5.02 0.07
C TYR A 47 -4.61 -3.91 0.53
N ARG A 48 -5.94 -4.14 0.50
CA ARG A 48 -6.91 -3.20 1.07
C ARG A 48 -6.66 -2.99 2.57
N THR A 49 -6.49 -4.06 3.34
CA THR A 49 -6.25 -3.99 4.78
C THR A 49 -4.99 -3.19 5.13
N VAL A 50 -3.94 -3.30 4.31
CA VAL A 50 -2.72 -2.48 4.48
C VAL A 50 -3.03 -1.01 4.29
N LEU A 51 -3.80 -0.64 3.25
CA LEU A 51 -4.23 0.75 3.04
C LEU A 51 -5.11 1.26 4.17
N ASP A 52 -6.03 0.44 4.66
CA ASP A 52 -6.92 0.82 5.77
C ASP A 52 -6.13 1.02 7.07
N SER A 53 -5.09 0.22 7.30
CA SER A 53 -4.19 0.37 8.44
C SER A 53 -3.29 1.61 8.33
N LEU A 54 -2.90 1.97 7.10
CA LEU A 54 -2.17 3.22 6.86
C LEU A 54 -3.09 4.43 7.06
N ALA A 55 -4.33 4.35 6.58
CA ALA A 55 -5.32 5.41 6.72
C ALA A 55 -5.71 5.65 8.19
N SER A 56 -5.70 4.63 9.05
CA SER A 56 -6.05 4.77 10.46
C SER A 56 -5.00 5.53 11.29
N VAL A 57 -3.77 5.62 10.81
CA VAL A 57 -2.67 6.35 11.46
C VAL A 57 -2.26 7.60 10.68
N ALA A 58 -2.78 7.78 9.47
CA ALA A 58 -2.51 8.95 8.65
C ALA A 58 -3.16 10.18 9.28
N LEU A 59 -2.47 11.32 9.18
CA LEU A 59 -3.04 12.60 9.58
C LEU A 59 -4.19 12.96 8.64
N ASP A 60 -5.25 13.53 9.21
CA ASP A 60 -6.27 14.17 8.41
C ASP A 60 -5.77 15.50 7.80
N GLU A 61 -6.63 16.16 7.03
CA GLU A 61 -6.28 17.39 6.33
C GLU A 61 -5.88 18.53 7.28
N GLU A 62 -6.58 18.68 8.40
CA GLU A 62 -6.33 19.75 9.36
C GLU A 62 -5.03 19.50 10.13
N GLN A 63 -4.85 18.27 10.62
CA GLN A 63 -3.63 17.82 11.28
C GLN A 63 -2.40 17.94 10.36
N SER A 64 -2.57 17.61 9.08
CA SER A 64 -1.51 17.76 8.08
C SER A 64 -1.12 19.24 7.90
N ARG A 65 -2.10 20.14 7.82
CA ARG A 65 -1.85 21.59 7.70
C ARG A 65 -1.14 22.16 8.93
N GLU A 66 -1.57 21.76 10.12
CA GLU A 66 -0.94 22.17 11.39
C GLU A 66 0.51 21.71 11.48
N LEU A 67 0.76 20.44 11.15
CA LEU A 67 2.12 19.89 11.14
C LEU A 67 3.01 20.64 10.14
N ILE A 68 2.54 20.86 8.91
CA ILE A 68 3.28 21.61 7.88
C ILE A 68 3.61 23.03 8.34
N SER A 69 2.64 23.73 8.95
CA SER A 69 2.87 25.08 9.49
C SER A 69 3.93 25.09 10.59
N THR A 70 3.95 24.06 11.44
CA THR A 70 4.90 23.95 12.56
C THR A 70 6.33 23.74 12.07
N ILE A 71 6.54 22.94 11.01
CA ILE A 71 7.87 22.61 10.49
C ILE A 71 8.42 23.64 9.48
N ALA A 72 7.56 24.45 8.87
CA ALA A 72 7.95 25.46 7.88
C ALA A 72 8.41 26.80 8.51
N THR A 73 8.38 26.90 9.85
CA THR A 73 8.86 28.06 10.63
C THR A 73 10.30 27.85 11.08
#